data_AF-A0A838TCU5-F1
#
_entry.id   AF-A0A838TCU5-F1
#
_cell.length_a   1.000
_cell.length_b   1.000
_cell.length_c   1.000
_cell.angle_alpha   90.00
_cell.angle_beta   90.00
_cell.angle_gamma   90.00
#
_symmetry.space_group_name_H-M   'P 1'
#
loop_
_entity.id
_entity.type
_entity.pdbx_description
1 polymer ?
#
loop_
_entity_poly.entity_id
_entity_poly.type
_entity_poly.pdbx_seq_one_letter_code
_entity_poly.pdbx_strand_id
1 'polypeptide(L)'
;MSTPQQTDERLRSWLDANQLARERLSVAVLALDKRFSSVTSRHPRGGPDGGRDIEAFYQNSRKAFAAVGFVNSACDSPRELLEVRNKFKADLLRALVADNALKVFVFFTNVSLTVSEKDGLMAFAIAKGIEVAEIFDRERLRIALDSAEGLGLRFQYLSIPLSEPEQAAFFARWGSGLEELITKSMEAVDGRLDRLEFFEEQSRALKSLSFHFKLKREVLRTELPHFRALFVMLFANDLPLQTLNIATFDDMGYWQPTSDTGDSGIFGISWVKSTETESKILKTSIAHRYEPLSQICGTLSNDHILGQAILSKSLKDLDQNRFHFYVDAAIADLIDQVVILANQYIVWRADRSQLRFDNSSPNIEWPIKLAPGHVSTRWKSMMGQLGYLTIDFSQFTPKRLYRAERILHGFAQS
;
A
#
# COMPACT_ATOMS: atom_id res chain seq x y z
N MET A 1 -42.15 4.71 11.88
CA MET A 1 -41.66 3.51 11.16
C MET A 1 -41.76 3.82 9.68
N SER A 2 -40.65 3.88 8.95
CA SER A 2 -40.73 3.97 7.48
C SER A 2 -41.08 2.57 6.99
N THR A 3 -42.33 2.39 6.58
CA THR A 3 -42.83 1.10 6.10
C THR A 3 -42.55 0.98 4.60
N PRO A 4 -42.44 -0.23 4.03
CA PRO A 4 -42.40 -0.45 2.59
C PRO A 4 -43.47 0.31 1.80
N GLN A 5 -44.62 0.57 2.43
CA GLN A 5 -45.70 1.40 1.90
C GLN A 5 -45.29 2.85 1.65
N GLN A 6 -44.44 3.45 2.50
CA GLN A 6 -43.98 4.84 2.29
C GLN A 6 -43.08 4.97 1.06
N THR A 7 -42.22 3.98 0.82
CA THR A 7 -41.38 3.95 -0.40
C THR A 7 -42.25 3.83 -1.65
N ASP A 8 -43.25 2.93 -1.64
CA ASP A 8 -44.22 2.79 -2.73
C ASP A 8 -44.99 4.10 -3.00
N GLU A 9 -45.57 4.70 -1.96
CA GLU A 9 -46.32 5.96 -2.07
C GLU A 9 -45.46 7.10 -2.63
N ARG A 10 -44.22 7.23 -2.16
CA ARG A 10 -43.32 8.28 -2.65
C ARG A 10 -42.94 8.06 -4.10
N LEU A 11 -42.74 6.83 -4.56
CA LEU A 11 -42.45 6.56 -5.98
C LEU A 11 -43.62 6.95 -6.91
N ARG A 12 -44.88 6.97 -6.42
CA ARG A 12 -46.06 7.32 -7.24
C ARG A 12 -46.13 8.80 -7.62
N SER A 13 -45.83 9.70 -6.69
CA SER A 13 -46.12 11.14 -6.88
C SER A 13 -45.02 12.10 -6.41
N TRP A 14 -44.06 11.66 -5.58
CA TRP A 14 -43.05 12.55 -4.99
C TRP A 14 -42.14 13.20 -6.05
N LEU A 15 -41.92 12.49 -7.16
CA LEU A 15 -41.02 12.90 -8.24
C LEU A 15 -41.76 13.59 -9.40
N ASP A 16 -43.05 13.92 -9.26
CA ASP A 16 -43.92 14.43 -10.34
C ASP A 16 -43.42 15.72 -10.99
N ALA A 17 -42.87 16.62 -10.19
CA ALA A 17 -42.37 17.91 -10.66
C ALA A 17 -40.88 17.90 -11.02
N ASN A 18 -40.17 16.77 -10.91
CA ASN A 18 -38.72 16.72 -10.99
C ASN A 18 -38.20 15.59 -11.88
N GLN A 19 -38.25 15.83 -13.19
CA GLN A 19 -37.73 14.90 -14.20
C GLN A 19 -36.25 14.55 -13.98
N LEU A 20 -35.43 15.52 -13.59
CA LEU A 20 -34.01 15.32 -13.32
C LEU A 20 -33.77 14.37 -12.12
N ALA A 21 -34.60 14.47 -11.08
CA ALA A 21 -34.50 13.56 -9.93
C ALA A 21 -34.90 12.12 -10.30
N ARG A 22 -35.84 11.93 -11.23
CA ARG A 22 -36.22 10.59 -11.74
C ARG A 22 -35.05 9.93 -12.45
N GLU A 23 -34.40 10.65 -13.36
CA GLU A 23 -33.25 10.14 -14.10
C GLU A 23 -32.07 9.84 -13.18
N ARG A 24 -31.76 10.74 -12.23
CA ARG A 24 -30.69 10.53 -11.25
C ARG A 24 -30.97 9.35 -10.33
N LEU A 25 -32.22 9.18 -9.89
CA LEU A 25 -32.64 8.01 -9.11
C LEU A 25 -32.43 6.73 -9.93
N SER A 26 -32.89 6.69 -11.19
CA SER A 26 -32.71 5.52 -12.06
C SER A 26 -31.25 5.18 -12.32
N VAL A 27 -30.38 6.18 -12.53
CA VAL A 27 -28.92 5.99 -12.62
C VAL A 27 -28.37 5.35 -11.35
N ALA A 28 -28.73 5.92 -10.19
CA ALA A 28 -28.22 5.45 -8.92
C ALA A 28 -28.71 4.04 -8.59
N VAL A 29 -29.98 3.72 -8.88
CA VAL A 29 -30.54 2.37 -8.71
C VAL A 29 -29.88 1.37 -9.66
N LEU A 30 -29.62 1.74 -10.91
CA LEU A 30 -28.90 0.86 -11.85
C LEU A 30 -27.48 0.56 -11.37
N ALA A 31 -26.80 1.54 -10.76
CA ALA A 31 -25.46 1.38 -10.21
C ALA A 31 -25.39 0.46 -8.99
N LEU A 32 -26.51 0.18 -8.31
CA LEU A 32 -26.57 -0.84 -7.26
C LEU A 32 -26.48 -2.27 -7.83
N ASP A 33 -26.92 -2.49 -9.07
CA ASP A 33 -26.84 -3.80 -9.69
C ASP A 33 -25.43 -4.04 -10.22
N LYS A 34 -24.69 -4.93 -9.54
CA LYS A 34 -23.29 -5.28 -9.83
C LYS A 34 -23.06 -5.85 -11.24
N ARG A 35 -24.13 -6.25 -11.94
CA ARG A 35 -24.04 -6.68 -13.35
C ARG A 35 -23.79 -5.49 -14.28
N PHE A 36 -24.01 -4.26 -13.84
CA PHE A 36 -23.78 -3.04 -14.61
C PHE A 36 -22.56 -2.29 -14.09
N SER A 37 -21.77 -1.71 -14.99
CA SER A 37 -20.61 -0.88 -14.69
C SER A 37 -20.56 0.36 -15.58
N SER A 38 -19.79 1.37 -15.15
CA SER A 38 -19.66 2.68 -15.82
C SER A 38 -21.02 3.33 -16.15
N VAL A 39 -21.95 3.30 -15.20
CA VAL A 39 -23.28 3.88 -15.37
C VAL A 39 -23.17 5.41 -15.41
N THR A 40 -23.63 6.02 -16.50
CA THR A 40 -23.56 7.47 -16.72
C THR A 40 -24.87 8.03 -17.25
N SER A 41 -25.22 9.23 -16.80
CA SER A 41 -26.33 10.02 -17.38
C SER A 41 -25.83 10.76 -18.61
N ARG A 42 -26.60 10.77 -19.70
CA ARG A 42 -26.20 11.47 -20.94
C ARG A 42 -26.45 12.96 -20.92
N HIS A 43 -27.46 13.45 -20.19
CA HIS A 43 -27.69 14.87 -19.98
C HIS A 43 -27.73 15.24 -18.49
N PRO A 44 -26.58 15.66 -17.91
CA PRO A 44 -26.48 16.04 -16.49
C PRO A 44 -27.41 17.17 -16.04
N ARG A 45 -27.96 17.95 -16.99
CA ARG A 45 -28.83 19.12 -16.80
C ARG A 45 -30.27 18.93 -17.29
N GLY A 46 -30.65 17.75 -17.79
CA GLY A 46 -32.00 17.44 -18.29
C GLY A 46 -32.31 18.00 -19.69
N GLY A 47 -32.92 17.17 -20.54
CA GLY A 47 -33.32 17.49 -21.92
C GLY A 47 -34.00 16.29 -22.60
N PRO A 48 -34.76 16.48 -23.69
CA PRO A 48 -35.40 15.36 -24.40
C PRO A 48 -34.37 14.52 -25.18
N ASP A 49 -33.90 13.43 -24.57
CA ASP A 49 -32.78 12.62 -25.09
C ASP A 49 -33.17 11.55 -26.13
N GLY A 50 -34.41 11.60 -26.63
CA GLY A 50 -34.89 10.65 -27.63
C GLY A 50 -34.85 9.20 -27.13
N GLY A 51 -35.17 8.96 -25.85
CA GLY A 51 -35.35 7.62 -25.27
C GLY A 51 -34.07 6.95 -24.77
N ARG A 52 -33.07 7.73 -24.34
CA ARG A 52 -31.67 7.31 -24.13
C ARG A 52 -31.03 8.01 -22.94
N ASP A 53 -31.69 7.90 -21.79
CA ASP A 53 -31.38 8.73 -20.62
C ASP A 53 -30.10 8.27 -19.89
N ILE A 54 -29.77 6.97 -19.98
CA ILE A 54 -28.64 6.34 -19.27
C ILE A 54 -27.85 5.40 -20.19
N GLU A 55 -26.52 5.37 -20.01
CA GLU A 55 -25.60 4.44 -20.68
C GLU A 55 -24.77 3.69 -19.63
N ALA A 56 -24.58 2.38 -19.85
CA ALA A 56 -23.82 1.50 -18.97
C ALA A 56 -23.21 0.32 -19.75
N PHE A 57 -22.33 -0.45 -19.09
CA PHE A 57 -21.87 -1.75 -19.57
C PHE A 57 -22.46 -2.88 -18.73
N TYR A 58 -23.17 -3.80 -19.36
CA TYR A 58 -23.59 -5.06 -18.77
C TYR A 58 -22.46 -6.08 -18.82
N GLN A 59 -22.14 -6.69 -17.68
CA GLN A 59 -21.06 -7.66 -17.49
C GLN A 59 -19.73 -7.17 -18.12
N ASN A 60 -19.42 -5.88 -17.92
CA ASN A 60 -18.17 -5.21 -18.33
C ASN A 60 -17.85 -5.21 -19.83
N SER A 61 -18.76 -5.66 -20.70
CA SER A 61 -18.45 -5.85 -22.13
C SER A 61 -19.59 -5.44 -23.06
N ARG A 62 -20.84 -5.64 -22.65
CA ARG A 62 -22.00 -5.40 -23.51
C ARG A 62 -22.60 -4.04 -23.22
N LYS A 63 -22.68 -3.19 -24.23
CA LYS A 63 -23.28 -1.87 -24.11
C LYS A 63 -24.77 -1.98 -23.77
N ALA A 64 -25.19 -1.21 -22.78
CA ALA A 64 -26.57 -1.15 -22.31
C ALA A 64 -27.08 0.29 -22.36
N PHE A 65 -28.30 0.48 -22.85
CA PHE A 65 -29.03 1.73 -22.74
C PHE A 65 -30.21 1.56 -21.79
N ALA A 66 -30.45 2.59 -20.98
CA ALA A 66 -31.66 2.67 -20.18
C ALA A 66 -32.50 3.90 -20.51
N ALA A 67 -33.81 3.72 -20.41
CA ALA A 67 -34.81 4.77 -20.58
C ALA A 67 -35.71 4.88 -19.34
N VAL A 68 -36.18 6.09 -19.06
CA VAL A 68 -37.00 6.44 -17.90
C VAL A 68 -38.42 6.82 -18.35
N GLY A 69 -39.39 5.99 -17.98
CA GLY A 69 -40.81 6.12 -18.28
C GLY A 69 -41.68 6.24 -17.05
N PHE A 70 -41.42 7.27 -16.25
CA PHE A 70 -42.23 7.61 -15.09
C PHE A 70 -43.47 8.40 -15.53
N VAL A 71 -44.61 8.07 -14.92
CA VAL A 71 -45.89 8.74 -15.12
C VAL A 71 -46.18 9.59 -13.89
N ASN A 72 -46.78 10.77 -14.09
CA ASN A 72 -47.16 11.63 -12.98
C ASN A 72 -48.36 11.05 -12.23
N SER A 73 -48.30 11.06 -10.91
CA SER A 73 -49.40 10.62 -10.03
C SER A 73 -49.89 9.20 -10.39
N ALA A 74 -48.95 8.27 -10.54
CA ALA A 74 -49.21 6.91 -10.99
C ALA A 74 -50.27 6.22 -10.11
N CYS A 75 -51.37 5.81 -10.73
CA CYS A 75 -52.48 5.09 -10.09
C CYS A 75 -52.69 3.69 -10.68
N ASP A 76 -51.80 3.25 -11.56
CA ASP A 76 -51.80 1.95 -12.24
C ASP A 76 -53.06 1.75 -13.08
N SER A 77 -53.62 2.83 -13.62
CA SER A 77 -54.82 2.76 -14.45
C SER A 77 -54.51 2.10 -15.80
N PRO A 78 -55.50 1.48 -16.47
CA PRO A 78 -55.30 0.89 -17.80
C PRO A 78 -54.72 1.86 -18.83
N ARG A 79 -55.02 3.16 -18.68
CA ARG A 79 -54.48 4.23 -19.53
C ARG A 79 -52.97 4.41 -19.33
N GLU A 80 -52.51 4.41 -18.08
CA GLU A 80 -51.09 4.55 -17.74
C GLU A 80 -50.30 3.31 -18.16
N LEU A 81 -50.86 2.12 -17.97
CA LEU A 81 -50.26 0.88 -18.48
C LEU A 81 -50.07 0.93 -20.00
N LEU A 82 -51.06 1.44 -20.74
CA LEU A 82 -50.95 1.63 -22.18
C LEU A 82 -49.88 2.67 -22.53
N GLU A 83 -49.83 3.78 -21.80
CA GLU A 83 -48.83 4.85 -21.98
C GLU A 83 -47.40 4.33 -21.76
N VAL A 84 -47.15 3.62 -20.66
CA VAL A 84 -45.86 3.02 -20.34
C VAL A 84 -45.44 1.99 -21.38
N ARG A 85 -46.36 1.13 -21.84
CA ARG A 85 -46.08 0.17 -22.92
C ARG A 85 -45.72 0.86 -24.23
N ASN A 86 -46.44 1.93 -24.59
CA ASN A 86 -46.15 2.69 -25.80
C ASN A 86 -44.80 3.41 -25.67
N LYS A 87 -44.50 3.97 -24.50
CA LYS A 87 -43.23 4.62 -24.21
C LYS A 87 -42.06 3.64 -24.26
N PHE A 88 -42.18 2.46 -23.64
CA PHE A 88 -41.19 1.39 -23.73
C PHE A 88 -40.86 1.05 -25.19
N LYS A 89 -41.89 0.80 -26.01
CA LYS A 89 -41.70 0.46 -27.43
C LYS A 89 -41.05 1.60 -28.20
N ALA A 90 -41.48 2.83 -27.99
CA ALA A 90 -40.93 4.00 -28.65
C ALA A 90 -39.45 4.22 -28.28
N ASP A 91 -39.11 4.15 -26.99
CA ASP A 91 -37.75 4.38 -26.50
C ASP A 91 -36.80 3.24 -26.90
N LEU A 92 -37.27 1.98 -26.90
CA LEU A 92 -36.51 0.85 -27.45
C LEU A 92 -36.19 1.03 -28.94
N LEU A 93 -37.18 1.41 -29.76
CA LEU A 93 -36.96 1.61 -31.19
C LEU A 93 -35.97 2.75 -31.45
N ARG A 94 -36.04 3.84 -30.68
CA ARG A 94 -35.06 4.94 -30.77
C ARG A 94 -33.66 4.52 -30.33
N ALA A 95 -33.57 3.69 -29.28
CA ALA A 95 -32.31 3.13 -28.81
C ALA A 95 -31.64 2.25 -29.88
N LEU A 96 -32.42 1.42 -30.58
CA LEU A 96 -31.94 0.61 -31.71
C LEU A 96 -31.52 1.46 -32.91
N VAL A 97 -32.27 2.50 -33.26
CA VAL A 97 -31.89 3.43 -34.36
C VAL A 97 -30.56 4.13 -34.05
N ALA A 98 -30.31 4.45 -32.78
CA ALA A 98 -29.07 5.06 -32.35
C ALA A 98 -27.86 4.12 -32.37
N ASP A 99 -28.08 2.84 -32.07
CA ASP A 99 -27.05 1.81 -32.07
C ASP A 99 -27.66 0.46 -32.48
N ASN A 100 -27.51 0.13 -33.76
CA ASN A 100 -28.02 -1.12 -34.31
C ASN A 100 -27.35 -2.37 -33.70
N ALA A 101 -26.22 -2.22 -32.99
CA ALA A 101 -25.52 -3.31 -32.31
C ALA A 101 -25.92 -3.45 -30.84
N LEU A 102 -26.86 -2.63 -30.34
CA LEU A 102 -27.31 -2.67 -28.95
C LEU A 102 -27.87 -4.07 -28.58
N LYS A 103 -27.32 -4.65 -27.52
CA LYS A 103 -27.72 -5.99 -27.03
C LYS A 103 -28.49 -5.96 -25.71
N VAL A 104 -28.41 -4.87 -24.96
CA VAL A 104 -29.01 -4.77 -23.63
C VAL A 104 -29.83 -3.50 -23.53
N PHE A 105 -31.08 -3.64 -23.10
CA PHE A 105 -32.00 -2.52 -22.90
C PHE A 105 -32.64 -2.59 -21.52
N VAL A 106 -32.64 -1.47 -20.81
CA VAL A 106 -33.20 -1.35 -19.46
C VAL A 106 -34.30 -0.29 -19.46
N PHE A 107 -35.41 -0.54 -18.78
CA PHE A 107 -36.50 0.41 -18.72
C PHE A 107 -36.98 0.62 -17.28
N PHE A 108 -37.09 1.88 -16.88
CA PHE A 108 -37.52 2.28 -15.55
C PHE A 108 -38.92 2.88 -15.58
N THR A 109 -39.79 2.47 -14.67
CA THR A 109 -41.14 3.06 -14.53
C THR A 109 -41.62 3.00 -13.09
N ASN A 110 -42.44 3.98 -12.69
CA ASN A 110 -43.11 4.02 -11.39
C ASN A 110 -44.54 3.44 -11.43
N VAL A 111 -44.93 2.81 -12.55
CA VAL A 111 -46.17 2.03 -12.65
C VAL A 111 -45.87 0.59 -12.26
N SER A 112 -46.78 -0.04 -11.53
CA SER A 112 -46.67 -1.47 -11.20
C SER A 112 -47.11 -2.31 -12.39
N LEU A 113 -46.22 -3.20 -12.85
CA LEU A 113 -46.49 -4.09 -13.98
C LEU A 113 -46.65 -5.53 -13.49
N THR A 114 -47.65 -6.24 -14.01
CA THR A 114 -47.79 -7.66 -13.70
C THR A 114 -46.73 -8.48 -14.45
N VAL A 115 -46.54 -9.74 -14.04
CA VAL A 115 -45.55 -10.65 -14.64
C VAL A 115 -45.78 -10.81 -16.15
N SER A 116 -47.03 -11.02 -16.57
CA SER A 116 -47.38 -11.22 -17.98
C SER A 116 -47.12 -9.98 -18.84
N GLU A 117 -47.28 -8.78 -18.28
CA GLU A 117 -47.02 -7.53 -18.98
C GLU A 117 -45.52 -7.30 -19.18
N LYS A 118 -44.73 -7.62 -18.16
CA LYS A 118 -43.26 -7.59 -18.24
C LYS A 118 -42.78 -8.60 -19.27
N ASP A 119 -43.28 -9.82 -19.23
CA ASP A 119 -42.92 -10.87 -20.21
C ASP A 119 -43.28 -10.45 -21.63
N GLY A 120 -44.44 -9.82 -21.84
CA GLY A 120 -44.84 -9.29 -23.14
C GLY A 120 -43.91 -8.18 -23.66
N LEU A 121 -43.46 -7.28 -22.79
CA LEU A 121 -42.51 -6.22 -23.15
C LEU A 121 -41.10 -6.77 -23.42
N MET A 122 -40.63 -7.71 -22.60
CA MET A 122 -39.35 -8.38 -22.80
C MET A 122 -39.34 -9.21 -24.09
N ALA A 123 -40.41 -9.96 -24.37
CA ALA A 123 -40.56 -10.71 -25.61
C ALA A 123 -40.54 -9.80 -26.85
N PHE A 124 -41.17 -8.63 -26.77
CA PHE A 124 -41.10 -7.62 -27.84
C PHE A 124 -39.65 -7.13 -28.06
N ALA A 125 -38.89 -6.88 -27.00
CA ALA A 125 -37.50 -6.46 -27.11
C ALA A 125 -36.61 -7.55 -27.73
N ILE A 126 -36.79 -8.80 -27.30
CA ILE A 126 -36.07 -9.96 -27.84
C ILE A 126 -36.38 -10.14 -29.33
N ALA A 127 -37.65 -10.02 -29.73
CA ALA A 127 -38.07 -10.07 -31.13
C ALA A 127 -37.45 -8.95 -32.00
N LYS A 128 -36.95 -7.87 -31.38
CA LYS A 128 -36.26 -6.77 -32.06
C LYS A 128 -34.73 -6.87 -32.02
N GLY A 129 -34.19 -7.97 -31.46
CA GLY A 129 -32.75 -8.27 -31.48
C GLY A 129 -31.98 -7.93 -30.20
N ILE A 130 -32.68 -7.55 -29.12
CA ILE A 130 -32.09 -7.37 -27.78
C ILE A 130 -31.89 -8.74 -27.12
N GLU A 131 -30.70 -9.00 -26.58
CA GLU A 131 -30.40 -10.25 -25.87
C GLU A 131 -30.89 -10.20 -24.41
N VAL A 132 -30.78 -9.04 -23.76
CA VAL A 132 -31.16 -8.85 -22.35
C VAL A 132 -32.03 -7.60 -22.23
N ALA A 133 -33.29 -7.80 -21.86
CA ALA A 133 -34.23 -6.73 -21.54
C ALA A 133 -34.57 -6.77 -20.05
N GLU A 134 -34.34 -5.67 -19.35
CA GLU A 134 -34.60 -5.55 -17.91
C GLU A 134 -35.61 -4.45 -17.64
N ILE A 135 -36.63 -4.74 -16.85
CA ILE A 135 -37.66 -3.77 -16.47
C ILE A 135 -37.60 -3.56 -14.95
N PHE A 136 -37.42 -2.31 -14.56
CA PHE A 136 -37.50 -1.81 -13.19
C PHE A 136 -38.84 -1.10 -13.03
N ASP A 137 -39.86 -1.87 -12.68
CA ASP A 137 -41.17 -1.37 -12.27
C ASP A 137 -41.13 -0.83 -10.84
N ARG A 138 -42.26 -0.27 -10.37
CA ARG A 138 -42.33 0.34 -9.04
C ARG A 138 -41.92 -0.63 -7.92
N GLU A 139 -42.33 -1.89 -8.02
CA GLU A 139 -42.01 -2.89 -6.99
C GLU A 139 -40.52 -3.24 -6.96
N ARG A 140 -39.88 -3.41 -8.13
CA ARG A 140 -38.44 -3.67 -8.19
C ARG A 140 -37.64 -2.46 -7.73
N LEU A 141 -38.07 -1.25 -8.06
CA LEU A 141 -37.49 0.00 -7.54
C LEU A 141 -37.61 0.06 -6.01
N ARG A 142 -38.79 -0.25 -5.46
CA ARG A 142 -39.03 -0.29 -4.02
C ARG A 142 -38.09 -1.28 -3.33
N ILE A 143 -37.99 -2.51 -3.83
CA ILE A 143 -37.08 -3.53 -3.28
C ILE A 143 -35.63 -3.06 -3.31
N ALA A 144 -35.18 -2.44 -4.41
CA ALA A 144 -33.83 -1.91 -4.52
C ALA A 144 -33.57 -0.80 -3.48
N LEU A 145 -34.52 0.12 -3.29
CA LEU A 145 -34.40 1.26 -2.37
C LEU A 145 -34.56 0.88 -0.89
N ASP A 146 -35.32 -0.16 -0.59
CA ASP A 146 -35.47 -0.69 0.78
C ASP A 146 -34.32 -1.64 1.17
N SER A 147 -33.41 -1.97 0.23
CA SER A 147 -32.20 -2.73 0.53
C SER A 147 -31.17 -1.89 1.30
N ALA A 148 -30.28 -2.54 2.07
CA ALA A 148 -29.23 -1.84 2.82
C ALA A 148 -28.32 -0.95 1.95
N GLU A 149 -28.10 -1.31 0.68
CA GLU A 149 -27.33 -0.50 -0.28
C GLU A 149 -28.16 0.66 -0.85
N GLY A 150 -29.49 0.51 -0.93
CA GLY A 150 -30.42 1.51 -1.43
C GLY A 150 -30.93 2.53 -0.40
N LEU A 151 -30.76 2.28 0.90
CA LEU A 151 -31.25 3.17 1.96
C LEU A 151 -30.74 4.62 1.83
N GLY A 152 -29.48 4.80 1.43
CA GLY A 152 -28.90 6.12 1.19
C GLY A 152 -29.58 6.85 0.02
N LEU A 153 -29.88 6.13 -1.06
CA LEU A 153 -30.59 6.67 -2.22
C LEU A 153 -32.04 7.01 -1.87
N ARG A 154 -32.70 6.16 -1.08
CA ARG A 154 -34.07 6.37 -0.61
C ARG A 154 -34.17 7.66 0.22
N PHE A 155 -33.21 7.90 1.11
CA PHE A 155 -33.13 9.16 1.85
C PHE A 155 -32.86 10.35 0.93
N GLN A 156 -31.88 10.25 0.03
CA GLN A 156 -31.47 11.34 -0.85
C GLN A 156 -32.60 11.79 -1.82
N TYR A 157 -33.27 10.84 -2.46
CA TYR A 157 -34.21 11.14 -3.55
C TYR A 157 -35.68 11.16 -3.13
N LEU A 158 -36.06 10.35 -2.13
CA LEU A 158 -37.45 10.29 -1.64
C LEU A 158 -37.65 11.02 -0.31
N SER A 159 -36.57 11.51 0.31
CA SER A 159 -36.59 12.17 1.62
C SER A 159 -37.25 11.34 2.71
N ILE A 160 -37.09 10.01 2.64
CA ILE A 160 -37.61 9.07 3.63
C ILE A 160 -36.50 8.85 4.68
N PRO A 161 -36.68 9.30 5.93
CA PRO A 161 -35.69 9.11 6.98
C PRO A 161 -35.51 7.63 7.32
N LEU A 162 -34.28 7.24 7.66
CA LEU A 162 -33.98 5.87 8.09
C LEU A 162 -34.47 5.67 9.53
N SER A 163 -35.19 4.57 9.77
CA SER A 163 -35.48 4.09 11.12
C SER A 163 -34.23 3.56 11.82
N GLU A 164 -34.24 3.44 13.15
CA GLU A 164 -33.08 2.92 13.90
C GLU A 164 -32.56 1.56 13.39
N PRO A 165 -33.42 0.56 13.07
CA PRO A 165 -32.94 -0.70 12.49
C PRO A 165 -32.28 -0.52 11.11
N GLU A 166 -32.80 0.40 10.29
CA GLU A 166 -32.23 0.70 8.97
C GLU A 166 -30.90 1.46 9.09
N GLN A 167 -30.77 2.35 10.09
CA GLN A 167 -29.49 3.00 10.40
C GLN A 167 -28.45 1.96 10.81
N ALA A 168 -28.81 1.00 11.68
CA ALA A 168 -27.91 -0.09 12.06
C ALA A 168 -27.50 -0.94 10.85
N ALA A 169 -28.44 -1.28 9.95
CA ALA A 169 -28.14 -2.02 8.72
C ALA A 169 -27.22 -1.23 7.77
N PHE A 170 -27.43 0.08 7.65
CA PHE A 170 -26.56 0.97 6.87
C PHE A 170 -25.13 0.99 7.44
N PHE A 171 -24.97 1.23 8.75
CA PHE A 171 -23.65 1.23 9.38
C PHE A 171 -22.96 -0.14 9.35
N ALA A 172 -23.69 -1.24 9.52
CA ALA A 172 -23.12 -2.58 9.41
C ALA A 172 -22.57 -2.87 8.01
N ARG A 173 -23.21 -2.31 6.97
CA ARG A 173 -22.80 -2.51 5.58
C ARG A 173 -21.64 -1.60 5.16
N TRP A 174 -21.66 -0.33 5.57
CA TRP A 174 -20.71 0.70 5.12
C TRP A 174 -19.58 0.97 6.11
N GLY A 175 -19.73 0.61 7.39
CA GLY A 175 -18.78 0.92 8.46
C GLY A 175 -17.40 0.31 8.21
N SER A 176 -17.34 -0.98 7.85
CA SER A 176 -16.07 -1.66 7.57
C SER A 176 -15.33 -1.08 6.36
N GLY A 177 -16.05 -0.71 5.30
CA GLY A 177 -15.46 -0.08 4.11
C GLY A 177 -14.91 1.32 4.39
N LEU A 178 -15.59 2.11 5.22
CA LEU A 178 -15.12 3.43 5.64
C LEU A 178 -13.88 3.32 6.53
N GLU A 179 -13.87 2.38 7.47
CA GLU A 179 -12.72 2.12 8.34
C GLU A 179 -11.48 1.74 7.52
N GLU A 180 -11.63 0.86 6.53
CA GLU A 180 -10.54 0.46 5.66
C GLU A 180 -9.99 1.63 4.82
N LEU A 181 -10.87 2.46 4.25
CA LEU A 181 -10.47 3.64 3.48
C LEU A 181 -9.75 4.67 4.34
N ILE A 182 -10.27 4.96 5.54
CA ILE A 182 -9.66 5.89 6.49
C ILE A 182 -8.28 5.37 6.89
N THR A 183 -8.18 4.10 7.27
CA THR A 183 -6.90 3.47 7.66
C THR A 183 -5.87 3.57 6.55
N LYS A 184 -6.22 3.16 5.32
CA LYS A 184 -5.33 3.29 4.15
C LYS A 184 -4.92 4.74 3.87
N SER A 185 -5.84 5.68 4.03
CA SER A 185 -5.53 7.10 3.83
C SER A 185 -4.58 7.64 4.89
N MET A 186 -4.75 7.25 6.17
CA MET A 186 -3.88 7.64 7.27
C MET A 186 -2.50 7.03 7.12
N GLU A 187 -2.40 5.74 6.78
CA GLU A 187 -1.13 5.08 6.48
C GLU A 187 -0.38 5.78 5.34
N ALA A 188 -1.09 6.22 4.29
CA ALA A 188 -0.50 6.97 3.19
C ALA A 188 -0.04 8.37 3.60
N VAL A 189 -0.74 9.03 4.53
CA VAL A 189 -0.32 10.33 5.09
C VAL A 189 0.92 10.15 5.96
N ASP A 190 0.91 9.19 6.88
CA ASP A 190 2.06 8.88 7.74
C ASP A 190 3.31 8.55 6.91
N GLY A 191 3.18 7.72 5.88
CA GLY A 191 4.29 7.39 4.97
C GLY A 191 4.84 8.61 4.22
N ARG A 192 4.00 9.61 3.91
CA ARG A 192 4.46 10.89 3.31
C ARG A 192 5.15 11.79 4.33
N LEU A 193 4.67 11.82 5.57
CA LEU A 193 5.30 12.59 6.65
C LEU A 193 6.68 12.03 6.99
N ASP A 194 6.81 10.71 7.15
CA ASP A 194 8.10 10.03 7.36
C ASP A 194 9.10 10.40 6.24
N ARG A 195 8.62 10.48 4.99
CA ARG A 195 9.45 10.84 3.84
C ARG A 195 9.88 12.31 3.84
N LEU A 196 8.99 13.22 4.22
CA LEU A 196 9.33 14.64 4.35
C LEU A 196 10.36 14.86 5.47
N GLU A 197 10.15 14.23 6.62
CA GLU A 197 11.09 14.28 7.75
C GLU A 197 12.46 13.75 7.34
N PHE A 198 12.51 12.58 6.69
CA PHE A 198 13.78 12.05 6.17
C PHE A 198 14.43 13.00 5.16
N PHE A 199 13.68 13.60 4.24
CA PHE A 199 14.25 14.53 3.25
C PHE A 199 14.77 15.84 3.84
N GLU A 200 14.22 16.29 4.96
CA GLU A 200 14.80 17.39 5.73
C GLU A 200 16.11 16.95 6.41
N GLU A 201 16.11 15.78 7.04
CA GLU A 201 17.25 15.30 7.83
C GLU A 201 18.40 14.71 6.99
N GLN A 202 18.16 14.25 5.77
CA GLN A 202 19.18 13.57 4.96
C GLN A 202 20.39 14.46 4.62
N SER A 203 20.21 15.78 4.65
CA SER A 203 21.29 16.75 4.42
C SER A 203 22.22 16.89 5.63
N ARG A 204 21.86 16.32 6.79
CA ARG A 204 22.69 16.33 7.99
C ARG A 204 23.91 15.43 7.79
N ALA A 205 25.00 15.83 8.44
CA ALA A 205 26.24 15.05 8.47
C ALA A 205 26.01 13.59 8.88
N LEU A 206 26.69 12.68 8.18
CA LEU A 206 26.77 11.28 8.57
C LEU A 206 27.71 11.18 9.78
N LYS A 207 27.14 10.89 10.95
CA LYS A 207 27.87 10.81 12.23
C LYS A 207 28.17 9.38 12.62
N SER A 208 27.29 8.44 12.27
CA SER A 208 27.48 7.02 12.51
C SER A 208 26.98 6.18 11.36
N LEU A 209 27.65 5.06 11.12
CA LEU A 209 27.24 4.00 10.22
C LEU A 209 27.59 2.66 10.86
N SER A 210 26.63 1.75 10.92
CA SER A 210 26.83 0.43 11.50
C SER A 210 26.02 -0.63 10.78
N PHE A 211 26.52 -1.86 10.82
CA PHE A 211 25.75 -3.04 10.45
C PHE A 211 25.55 -3.92 11.67
N HIS A 212 24.42 -4.62 11.70
CA HIS A 212 24.02 -5.50 12.78
C HIS A 212 23.52 -6.80 12.17
N PHE A 213 24.11 -7.91 12.60
CA PHE A 213 23.64 -9.26 12.34
C PHE A 213 23.03 -9.81 13.61
N LYS A 214 21.71 -10.01 13.60
CA LYS A 214 21.02 -10.74 14.66
C LYS A 214 21.15 -12.24 14.37
N LEU A 215 21.54 -13.01 15.38
CA LEU A 215 21.65 -14.46 15.27
C LEU A 215 20.31 -15.13 15.60
N LYS A 216 20.03 -16.29 14.99
CA LYS A 216 18.82 -17.10 15.21
C LYS A 216 18.67 -17.59 16.65
N ARG A 217 19.80 -17.73 17.33
CA ARG A 217 19.92 -18.17 18.71
C ARG A 217 21.19 -17.60 19.31
N GLU A 218 21.26 -17.67 20.63
CA GLU A 218 22.49 -17.42 21.38
C GLU A 218 23.54 -18.51 21.08
N VAL A 219 24.80 -18.10 20.92
CA VAL A 219 25.90 -18.97 20.50
C VAL A 219 27.06 -18.81 21.48
N LEU A 220 27.53 -19.94 22.01
CA LEU A 220 28.68 -19.98 22.92
C LEU A 220 29.99 -19.85 22.15
N ARG A 221 31.02 -19.31 22.81
CA ARG A 221 32.39 -19.27 22.27
C ARG A 221 32.92 -20.61 21.78
N THR A 222 32.59 -21.70 22.45
CA THR A 222 33.03 -23.05 22.04
C THR A 222 32.48 -23.47 20.68
N GLU A 223 31.30 -22.97 20.31
CA GLU A 223 30.65 -23.27 19.03
C GLU A 223 31.13 -22.34 17.91
N LEU A 224 31.45 -21.09 18.25
CA LEU A 224 31.97 -20.09 17.32
C LEU A 224 33.24 -19.44 17.91
N PRO A 225 34.38 -20.17 17.89
CA PRO A 225 35.63 -19.70 18.47
C PRO A 225 36.19 -18.53 17.68
N HIS A 226 36.07 -18.62 16.35
CA HIS A 226 36.50 -17.60 15.40
C HIS A 226 35.34 -17.16 14.51
N PHE A 227 35.21 -15.86 14.31
CA PHE A 227 34.22 -15.25 13.46
C PHE A 227 34.75 -13.95 12.85
N ARG A 228 34.32 -13.68 11.63
CA ARG A 228 34.62 -12.43 10.93
C ARG A 228 33.41 -11.97 10.16
N ALA A 229 33.18 -10.68 10.22
CA ALA A 229 32.14 -10.01 9.48
C ALA A 229 32.70 -8.72 8.90
N LEU A 230 32.44 -8.51 7.62
CA LEU A 230 32.93 -7.40 6.83
C LEU A 230 31.76 -6.78 6.07
N PHE A 231 31.66 -5.47 6.17
CA PHE A 231 30.79 -4.62 5.39
C PHE A 231 31.65 -3.73 4.49
N VAL A 232 31.37 -3.74 3.20
CA VAL A 232 32.03 -2.92 2.19
C VAL A 232 30.97 -2.06 1.52
N MET A 233 31.16 -0.74 1.56
CA MET A 233 30.38 0.21 0.80
C MET A 233 31.22 0.78 -0.33
N LEU A 234 30.68 0.76 -1.54
CA LEU A 234 31.25 1.45 -2.70
C LEU A 234 30.49 2.77 -2.88
N PHE A 235 31.21 3.88 -2.82
CA PHE A 235 30.65 5.19 -3.11
C PHE A 235 30.40 5.31 -4.62
N ALA A 236 29.13 5.43 -5.01
CA ALA A 236 28.74 5.48 -6.43
C ALA A 236 29.20 6.78 -7.12
N ASN A 237 29.34 7.86 -6.35
CA ASN A 237 29.54 9.22 -6.86
C ASN A 237 30.94 9.80 -6.61
N ASP A 238 31.87 9.02 -6.06
CA ASP A 238 33.25 9.48 -5.81
C ASP A 238 34.20 8.99 -6.91
N LEU A 239 34.97 9.91 -7.48
CA LEU A 239 36.07 9.64 -8.41
C LEU A 239 37.39 10.17 -7.81
N PRO A 240 38.45 9.34 -7.69
CA PRO A 240 38.49 7.89 -7.91
C PRO A 240 37.54 7.11 -6.98
N LEU A 241 37.07 5.94 -7.42
CA LEU A 241 36.17 5.08 -6.64
C LEU A 241 36.78 4.81 -5.25
N GLN A 242 36.01 5.13 -4.21
CA GLN A 242 36.40 4.89 -2.83
C GLN A 242 35.53 3.79 -2.22
N THR A 243 36.16 2.96 -1.39
CA THR A 243 35.48 1.97 -0.57
C THR A 243 35.57 2.37 0.88
N LEU A 244 34.44 2.36 1.59
CA LEU A 244 34.41 2.38 3.04
C LEU A 244 34.21 0.95 3.53
N ASN A 245 35.15 0.48 4.34
CA ASN A 245 35.15 -0.87 4.89
C ASN A 245 34.97 -0.80 6.40
N ILE A 246 34.08 -1.63 6.94
CA ILE A 246 33.86 -1.80 8.37
C ILE A 246 33.91 -3.29 8.64
N ALA A 247 34.84 -3.73 9.48
CA ALA A 247 34.99 -5.13 9.85
C ALA A 247 34.95 -5.34 11.37
N THR A 248 34.50 -6.51 11.77
CA THR A 248 34.43 -6.97 13.16
C THR A 248 34.86 -8.44 13.22
N PHE A 249 35.63 -8.79 14.24
CA PHE A 249 36.22 -10.12 14.43
C PHE A 249 36.19 -10.50 15.90
N ASP A 250 36.26 -11.80 16.20
CA ASP A 250 36.67 -12.23 17.54
C ASP A 250 38.08 -11.70 17.84
N ASP A 251 38.31 -11.44 19.13
CA ASP A 251 39.56 -10.89 19.61
C ASP A 251 40.78 -11.68 19.15
N MET A 252 41.55 -11.04 18.27
CA MET A 252 42.77 -11.52 17.64
C MET A 252 43.95 -11.60 18.64
N GLY A 253 43.67 -11.80 19.92
CA GLY A 253 44.62 -11.70 21.04
C GLY A 253 45.01 -10.26 21.40
N TYR A 254 44.21 -9.27 21.01
CA TYR A 254 44.40 -7.86 21.37
C TYR A 254 43.80 -7.51 22.73
N TRP A 255 42.79 -8.24 23.18
CA TRP A 255 42.18 -8.07 24.50
C TRP A 255 43.12 -8.62 25.56
N GLN A 256 43.49 -7.76 26.50
CA GLN A 256 44.16 -8.16 27.73
C GLN A 256 43.09 -8.17 28.83
N PRO A 257 42.56 -9.35 29.22
CA PRO A 257 41.55 -9.42 30.26
C PRO A 257 42.10 -8.86 31.57
N THR A 258 41.33 -8.01 32.23
CA THR A 258 41.68 -7.41 33.53
C THR A 258 41.40 -8.34 34.72
N SER A 259 40.79 -9.50 34.48
CA SER A 259 40.43 -10.52 35.47
C SER A 259 40.66 -11.95 34.96
N ASP A 260 40.89 -12.89 35.88
CA ASP A 260 41.07 -14.34 35.62
C ASP A 260 39.83 -15.05 35.05
N THR A 261 38.78 -14.31 34.65
CA THR A 261 37.48 -14.83 34.20
C THR A 261 37.47 -15.33 32.75
N GLY A 262 38.59 -15.23 32.03
CA GLY A 262 38.68 -15.74 30.65
C GLY A 262 37.91 -14.89 29.62
N ASP A 263 37.67 -13.61 29.94
CA ASP A 263 36.99 -12.64 29.09
C ASP A 263 37.65 -12.56 27.72
N SER A 264 36.85 -12.47 26.66
CA SER A 264 37.31 -12.30 25.28
C SER A 264 36.77 -11.00 24.71
N GLY A 265 37.51 -10.40 23.78
CA GLY A 265 37.07 -9.19 23.11
C GLY A 265 36.39 -9.46 21.77
N ILE A 266 35.85 -8.38 21.20
CA ILE A 266 35.52 -8.23 19.78
C ILE A 266 36.36 -7.06 19.27
N PHE A 267 37.13 -7.29 18.22
CA PHE A 267 37.94 -6.27 17.57
C PHE A 267 37.17 -5.70 16.38
N GLY A 268 37.03 -4.37 16.31
CA GLY A 268 36.44 -3.64 15.20
C GLY A 268 37.47 -2.76 14.51
N ILE A 269 37.42 -2.68 13.19
CA ILE A 269 38.24 -1.78 12.38
C ILE A 269 37.44 -1.20 11.23
N SER A 270 37.64 0.08 10.95
CA SER A 270 37.07 0.78 9.80
C SER A 270 38.17 1.50 9.04
N TRP A 271 38.17 1.41 7.72
CA TRP A 271 39.17 2.04 6.86
C TRP A 271 38.57 2.43 5.51
N VAL A 272 39.20 3.42 4.87
CA VAL A 272 38.89 3.82 3.50
C VAL A 272 40.01 3.36 2.58
N LYS A 273 39.67 2.92 1.37
CA LYS A 273 40.61 2.65 0.29
C LYS A 273 40.12 3.29 -1.00
N SER A 274 40.97 4.13 -1.59
CA SER A 274 40.80 4.64 -2.96
C SER A 274 41.59 3.76 -3.92
N THR A 275 41.26 3.79 -5.22
CA THR A 275 42.03 3.07 -6.25
C THR A 275 43.48 3.54 -6.36
N GLU A 276 43.78 4.76 -5.89
CA GLU A 276 45.07 5.43 -6.08
C GLU A 276 45.91 5.55 -4.80
N THR A 277 45.35 5.24 -3.64
CA THR A 277 46.01 5.46 -2.35
C THR A 277 46.03 4.21 -1.48
N GLU A 278 47.03 4.11 -0.61
CA GLU A 278 47.06 3.10 0.44
C GLU A 278 45.82 3.17 1.34
N SER A 279 45.46 2.05 1.94
CA SER A 279 44.36 1.95 2.89
C SER A 279 44.61 2.85 4.10
N LYS A 280 43.69 3.78 4.37
CA LYS A 280 43.75 4.67 5.54
C LYS A 280 42.79 4.18 6.61
N ILE A 281 43.33 3.75 7.75
CA ILE A 281 42.54 3.39 8.92
C ILE A 281 41.82 4.64 9.45
N LEU A 282 40.51 4.53 9.63
CA LEU A 282 39.67 5.58 10.19
C LEU A 282 39.45 5.37 11.68
N LYS A 283 39.21 4.12 12.11
CA LYS A 283 38.91 3.78 13.49
C LYS A 283 39.28 2.33 13.80
N THR A 284 39.78 2.09 15.01
CA THR A 284 39.83 0.77 15.63
C THR A 284 39.10 0.82 16.96
N SER A 285 38.53 -0.31 17.38
CA SER A 285 37.83 -0.43 18.65
C SER A 285 37.98 -1.84 19.20
N ILE A 286 38.02 -1.97 20.52
CA ILE A 286 37.93 -3.27 21.18
C ILE A 286 36.81 -3.17 22.21
N ALA A 287 35.91 -4.15 22.19
CA ALA A 287 34.80 -4.24 23.13
C ALA A 287 34.77 -5.61 23.78
N HIS A 288 34.15 -5.71 24.95
CA HIS A 288 33.90 -6.97 25.62
C HIS A 288 32.94 -7.84 24.79
N ARG A 289 33.28 -9.12 24.59
CA ARG A 289 32.38 -10.11 23.98
C ARG A 289 31.41 -10.62 25.04
N TYR A 290 30.13 -10.27 24.90
CA TYR A 290 29.09 -10.87 25.74
C TYR A 290 28.95 -12.37 25.43
N GLU A 291 28.88 -13.18 26.48
CA GLU A 291 28.61 -14.61 26.39
C GLU A 291 27.27 -14.92 27.08
N PRO A 292 26.33 -15.58 26.40
CA PRO A 292 26.42 -16.07 25.01
C PRO A 292 26.22 -14.94 23.97
N LEU A 293 26.73 -15.15 22.75
CA LEU A 293 26.67 -14.16 21.66
C LEU A 293 25.31 -14.23 20.95
N SER A 294 24.57 -13.12 20.92
CA SER A 294 23.27 -13.00 20.25
C SER A 294 23.29 -12.14 18.98
N GLN A 295 24.33 -11.31 18.82
CA GLN A 295 24.47 -10.40 17.69
C GLN A 295 25.93 -10.12 17.36
N ILE A 296 26.19 -9.81 16.09
CA ILE A 296 27.50 -9.34 15.60
C ILE A 296 27.29 -7.97 14.97
N CYS A 297 28.05 -6.97 15.40
CA CYS A 297 27.96 -5.62 14.84
C CYS A 297 29.33 -5.02 14.57
N GLY A 298 29.36 -4.12 13.60
CA GLY A 298 30.51 -3.27 13.29
C GLY A 298 30.05 -1.84 13.12
N THR A 299 30.75 -0.90 13.76
CA THR A 299 30.33 0.50 13.84
C THR A 299 31.48 1.44 13.51
N LEU A 300 31.22 2.37 12.61
CA LEU A 300 32.00 3.60 12.45
C LEU A 300 31.18 4.76 13.02
N SER A 301 31.71 5.40 14.06
CA SER A 301 31.10 6.58 14.68
C SER A 301 32.16 7.62 14.98
N ASN A 302 31.80 8.90 14.85
CA ASN A 302 32.62 9.99 15.32
C ASN A 302 32.39 10.18 16.82
N ASP A 303 33.31 9.68 17.64
CA ASP A 303 33.23 9.77 19.10
C ASP A 303 33.72 11.14 19.62
N HIS A 304 34.07 12.07 18.74
CA HIS A 304 34.50 13.42 19.11
C HIS A 304 33.28 14.33 19.35
N ILE A 305 33.28 15.01 20.50
CA ILE A 305 32.26 15.95 21.00
C ILE A 305 31.98 17.11 20.02
N LEU A 306 32.89 17.39 19.08
CA LEU A 306 32.76 18.42 18.03
C LEU A 306 32.32 17.88 16.66
N GLY A 307 32.06 16.57 16.55
CA GLY A 307 31.35 15.91 15.45
C GLY A 307 31.79 16.30 14.03
N GLN A 308 33.03 15.98 13.64
CA GLN A 308 33.34 15.94 12.21
C GLN A 308 32.45 14.90 11.53
N ALA A 309 32.03 15.12 10.28
CA ALA A 309 31.25 14.14 9.53
C ALA A 309 32.15 13.00 9.05
N ILE A 310 31.65 11.76 9.01
CA ILE A 310 32.38 10.64 8.40
C ILE A 310 32.68 11.01 6.96
N LEU A 311 33.96 11.16 6.61
CA LEU A 311 34.43 11.49 5.26
C LEU A 311 33.77 12.75 4.66
N SER A 312 33.35 13.70 5.49
CA SER A 312 32.59 14.89 5.06
C SER A 312 31.27 14.57 4.33
N LYS A 313 30.71 13.36 4.53
CA LYS A 313 29.47 12.90 3.92
C LYS A 313 28.25 13.20 4.78
N SER A 314 27.09 13.23 4.14
CA SER A 314 25.75 13.33 4.70
C SER A 314 24.99 12.00 4.58
N LEU A 315 23.80 11.89 5.18
CA LEU A 315 22.95 10.72 4.99
C LEU A 315 22.53 10.54 3.52
N LYS A 316 22.29 11.65 2.81
CA LYS A 316 21.97 11.64 1.38
C LYS A 316 23.07 10.97 0.54
N ASP A 317 24.32 11.07 0.96
CA ASP A 317 25.45 10.46 0.23
C ASP A 317 25.50 8.93 0.34
N LEU A 318 24.60 8.32 1.12
CA LEU A 318 24.36 6.87 1.12
C LEU A 318 23.48 6.41 -0.04
N ASP A 319 22.77 7.34 -0.69
CA ASP A 319 21.88 7.05 -1.80
C ASP A 319 22.67 6.47 -2.98
N GLN A 320 22.10 5.44 -3.60
CA GLN A 320 22.66 4.71 -4.75
C GLN A 320 23.99 4.01 -4.51
N ASN A 321 24.53 4.01 -3.28
CA ASN A 321 25.72 3.24 -2.96
C ASN A 321 25.44 1.73 -2.98
N ARG A 322 26.48 0.97 -3.31
CA ARG A 322 26.44 -0.49 -3.28
C ARG A 322 27.06 -0.99 -1.99
N PHE A 323 26.39 -1.98 -1.39
CA PHE A 323 26.78 -2.58 -0.14
C PHE A 323 27.03 -4.06 -0.35
N HIS A 324 28.17 -4.52 0.15
CA HIS A 324 28.57 -5.91 0.13
C HIS A 324 28.86 -6.37 1.55
N PHE A 325 28.37 -7.56 1.87
CA PHE A 325 28.60 -8.18 3.16
C PHE A 325 29.34 -9.48 2.95
N TYR A 326 30.39 -9.68 3.72
CA TYR A 326 31.13 -10.93 3.76
C TYR A 326 31.17 -11.40 5.20
N VAL A 327 30.84 -12.66 5.41
CA VAL A 327 30.86 -13.28 6.74
C VAL A 327 31.56 -14.62 6.66
N ASP A 328 32.08 -15.09 7.78
CA ASP A 328 32.55 -16.47 7.83
C ASP A 328 31.40 -17.46 7.58
N ALA A 329 31.73 -18.57 6.92
CA ALA A 329 30.76 -19.57 6.53
C ALA A 329 29.94 -20.13 7.70
N ALA A 330 30.55 -20.20 8.89
CA ALA A 330 29.90 -20.64 10.14
C ALA A 330 28.83 -19.65 10.64
N ILE A 331 29.00 -18.35 10.37
CA ILE A 331 28.06 -17.30 10.79
C ILE A 331 26.86 -17.25 9.85
N ALA A 332 27.08 -17.43 8.54
CA ALA A 332 26.05 -17.25 7.52
C ALA A 332 24.75 -18.03 7.78
N ASP A 333 24.88 -19.25 8.33
CA ASP A 333 23.72 -20.11 8.61
C ASP A 333 23.01 -19.72 9.91
N LEU A 334 23.69 -18.97 10.78
CA LEU A 334 23.20 -18.45 12.06
C LEU A 334 22.53 -17.08 11.94
N ILE A 335 22.77 -16.32 10.86
CA ILE A 335 22.13 -15.01 10.65
C ILE A 335 20.61 -15.19 10.50
N ASP A 336 19.85 -14.45 11.31
CA ASP A 336 18.39 -14.36 11.25
C ASP A 336 17.94 -13.07 10.57
N GLN A 337 18.65 -11.97 10.85
CA GLN A 337 18.32 -10.65 10.32
C GLN A 337 19.57 -9.80 10.19
N VAL A 338 19.55 -8.93 9.18
CA VAL A 338 20.55 -7.89 8.99
C VAL A 338 19.91 -6.51 9.00
N VAL A 339 20.57 -5.58 9.67
CA VAL A 339 20.17 -4.17 9.73
C VAL A 339 21.38 -3.28 9.44
N ILE A 340 21.20 -2.30 8.56
CA ILE A 340 22.14 -1.19 8.40
C ILE A 340 21.53 0.03 9.06
N LEU A 341 22.28 0.62 9.98
CA LEU A 341 21.92 1.85 10.66
C LEU A 341 22.87 2.97 10.25
N ALA A 342 22.30 4.11 9.87
CA ALA A 342 23.05 5.34 9.66
C ALA A 342 22.43 6.45 10.52
N ASN A 343 23.23 7.08 11.37
CA ASN A 343 22.73 7.98 12.42
C ASN A 343 21.63 7.29 13.26
N GLN A 344 20.39 7.78 13.17
CA GLN A 344 19.21 7.24 13.86
C GLN A 344 18.25 6.52 12.92
N TYR A 345 18.66 6.22 11.68
CA TYR A 345 17.81 5.64 10.65
C TYR A 345 18.21 4.20 10.35
N ILE A 346 17.21 3.32 10.29
CA ILE A 346 17.30 2.05 9.60
C ILE A 346 17.27 2.35 8.10
N VAL A 347 18.43 2.35 7.46
CA VAL A 347 18.56 2.59 6.02
C VAL A 347 18.32 1.32 5.21
N TRP A 348 18.52 0.16 5.82
CA TRP A 348 18.17 -1.12 5.23
C TRP A 348 17.95 -2.20 6.29
N ARG A 349 17.03 -3.12 6.03
CA ARG A 349 16.77 -4.30 6.87
C ARG A 349 16.31 -5.46 5.99
N ALA A 350 16.80 -6.66 6.29
CA ALA A 350 16.32 -7.89 5.68
C ALA A 350 16.31 -9.04 6.69
N ASP A 351 15.27 -9.86 6.60
CA ASP A 351 15.15 -11.10 7.37
C ASP A 351 15.74 -12.27 6.57
N ARG A 352 16.01 -13.40 7.23
CA ARG A 352 16.73 -14.55 6.64
C ARG A 352 16.12 -15.06 5.33
N SER A 353 14.81 -14.98 5.17
CA SER A 353 14.09 -15.39 3.95
C SER A 353 14.46 -14.55 2.72
N GLN A 354 14.97 -13.34 2.93
CA GLN A 354 15.35 -12.38 1.87
C GLN A 354 16.86 -12.41 1.58
N LEU A 355 17.63 -13.20 2.33
CA LEU A 355 19.09 -13.26 2.24
C LEU A 355 19.54 -14.48 1.45
N ARG A 356 20.49 -14.26 0.53
CA ARG A 356 21.19 -15.32 -0.21
C ARG A 356 22.67 -15.28 0.13
N PHE A 357 23.30 -16.44 0.13
CA PHE A 357 24.72 -16.58 0.41
C PHE A 357 25.40 -17.36 -0.71
N ASP A 358 26.58 -16.91 -1.12
CA ASP A 358 27.43 -17.62 -2.07
C ASP A 358 28.86 -17.78 -1.52
N ASN A 359 29.69 -18.56 -2.21
CA ASN A 359 31.08 -18.81 -1.83
C ASN A 359 32.04 -17.83 -2.53
N SER A 360 31.78 -16.53 -2.43
CA SER A 360 32.73 -15.50 -2.90
C SER A 360 33.54 -14.91 -1.73
N SER A 361 34.81 -14.61 -2.02
CA SER A 361 35.73 -13.97 -1.07
C SER A 361 35.85 -12.48 -1.36
N PRO A 362 36.01 -11.63 -0.34
CA PRO A 362 36.18 -10.21 -0.55
C PRO A 362 37.54 -9.92 -1.20
N ASN A 363 37.54 -9.15 -2.29
CA ASN A 363 38.76 -8.64 -2.90
C ASN A 363 39.18 -7.35 -2.18
N ILE A 364 39.73 -7.48 -0.97
CA ILE A 364 40.18 -6.36 -0.15
C ILE A 364 41.60 -6.55 0.33
N GLU A 365 42.29 -5.42 0.49
CA GLU A 365 43.60 -5.37 1.12
C GLU A 365 43.41 -4.92 2.56
N TRP A 366 43.69 -5.83 3.49
CA TRP A 366 43.55 -5.57 4.92
C TRP A 366 44.67 -4.63 5.39
N PRO A 367 44.36 -3.53 6.09
CA PRO A 367 45.37 -2.63 6.64
C PRO A 367 46.08 -3.21 7.88
N ILE A 368 45.73 -4.44 8.28
CA ILE A 368 46.27 -5.16 9.43
C ILE A 368 46.61 -6.60 9.02
N LYS A 369 47.56 -7.21 9.74
CA LYS A 369 47.89 -8.62 9.56
C LYS A 369 46.87 -9.48 10.30
N LEU A 370 46.15 -10.33 9.56
CA LEU A 370 45.23 -11.28 10.17
C LEU A 370 45.99 -12.50 10.74
N ALA A 371 45.53 -13.02 11.87
CA ALA A 371 46.08 -14.23 12.48
C ALA A 371 45.74 -15.48 11.63
N PRO A 372 46.59 -16.52 11.63
CA PRO A 372 46.46 -17.66 10.71
C PRO A 372 45.09 -18.38 10.77
N GLY A 373 44.48 -18.46 11.95
CA GLY A 373 43.16 -19.08 12.16
C GLY A 373 42.01 -18.34 11.45
N HIS A 374 42.16 -17.04 11.22
CA HIS A 374 41.21 -16.25 10.46
C HIS A 374 41.44 -16.43 8.97
N VAL A 375 42.71 -16.47 8.53
CA VAL A 375 43.03 -16.64 7.11
C VAL A 375 42.51 -17.97 6.55
N SER A 376 42.42 -19.01 7.40
CA SER A 376 41.97 -20.34 6.99
C SER A 376 40.46 -20.54 6.89
N THR A 377 39.63 -19.65 7.46
CA THR A 377 38.16 -19.78 7.39
C THR A 377 37.61 -19.29 6.04
N ARG A 378 36.62 -20.02 5.51
CA ARG A 378 35.97 -19.69 4.22
C ARG A 378 34.98 -18.54 4.39
N TRP A 379 35.02 -17.60 3.45
CA TRP A 379 34.02 -16.53 3.33
C TRP A 379 32.75 -17.01 2.64
N LYS A 380 31.63 -16.41 3.04
CA LYS A 380 30.40 -16.34 2.25
C LYS A 380 30.05 -14.87 2.01
N SER A 381 29.73 -14.50 0.77
CA SER A 381 29.13 -13.20 0.50
C SER A 381 27.63 -13.30 0.68
N MET A 382 27.07 -12.27 1.30
CA MET A 382 25.64 -12.13 1.52
C MET A 382 25.05 -11.12 0.54
N MET A 383 23.92 -11.49 -0.05
CA MET A 383 23.18 -10.70 -1.03
C MET A 383 21.72 -10.61 -0.64
N GLY A 384 21.04 -9.56 -1.12
CA GLY A 384 19.59 -9.49 -1.08
C GLY A 384 18.95 -10.40 -2.14
N GLN A 385 17.62 -10.46 -2.13
CA GLN A 385 16.85 -11.32 -3.03
C GLN A 385 17.11 -11.04 -4.53
N LEU A 386 17.38 -9.77 -4.89
CA LEU A 386 17.60 -9.31 -6.27
C LEU A 386 19.08 -9.06 -6.61
N GLY A 387 20.01 -9.54 -5.78
CA GLY A 387 21.46 -9.40 -6.00
C GLY A 387 22.14 -8.47 -5.00
N TYR A 388 23.14 -7.71 -5.47
CA TYR A 388 23.89 -6.79 -4.62
C TYR A 388 22.98 -5.71 -4.03
N LEU A 389 23.23 -5.38 -2.77
CA LEU A 389 22.42 -4.42 -2.06
C LEU A 389 22.72 -3.02 -2.57
N THR A 390 21.72 -2.36 -3.14
CA THR A 390 21.76 -0.93 -3.48
C THR A 390 20.63 -0.25 -2.72
N ILE A 391 20.94 0.85 -2.03
CA ILE A 391 19.93 1.67 -1.36
C ILE A 391 19.51 2.76 -2.34
N ASP A 392 18.20 2.95 -2.52
CA ASP A 392 17.64 3.99 -3.39
C ASP A 392 16.54 4.73 -2.62
N PHE A 393 16.84 5.94 -2.15
CA PHE A 393 15.91 6.78 -1.38
C PHE A 393 14.74 7.31 -2.23
N SER A 394 14.80 7.16 -3.56
CA SER A 394 13.64 7.42 -4.41
C SER A 394 12.57 6.32 -4.30
N GLN A 395 13.00 5.08 -4.05
CA GLN A 395 12.12 3.90 -3.95
C GLN A 395 11.75 3.55 -2.50
N PHE A 396 12.60 3.87 -1.53
CA PHE A 396 12.42 3.50 -0.13
C PHE A 396 12.75 4.66 0.81
N THR A 397 11.93 4.87 1.85
CA THR A 397 12.19 5.86 2.90
C THR A 397 12.81 5.16 4.12
N PRO A 398 14.03 5.53 4.55
CA PRO A 398 14.63 5.03 5.80
C PRO A 398 13.73 5.29 7.01
N LYS A 399 13.65 4.31 7.91
CA LYS A 399 12.81 4.41 9.11
C LYS A 399 13.62 4.94 10.29
N ARG A 400 13.11 5.95 10.98
CA ARG A 400 13.73 6.48 12.20
C ARG A 400 13.56 5.48 13.35
N LEU A 401 14.63 5.22 14.11
CA LEU A 401 14.62 4.30 15.26
C LEU A 401 13.87 4.87 16.47
N TYR A 402 14.02 6.17 16.69
CA TYR A 402 13.41 6.88 17.81
C TYR A 402 12.55 7.99 17.25
N ARG A 403 11.25 8.00 17.59
CA ARG A 403 10.39 9.15 17.29
C ARG A 403 10.81 10.29 18.21
N ALA A 404 10.86 11.51 17.68
CA ALA A 404 11.08 12.68 18.50
C ALA A 404 9.92 12.78 19.52
N GLU A 405 10.23 12.61 20.81
CA GLU A 405 9.25 12.87 21.85
C GLU A 405 8.98 14.38 21.91
N ARG A 406 7.70 14.74 21.92
CA ARG A 406 7.30 16.12 22.16
C ARG A 406 7.78 16.49 23.56
N ILE A 407 8.72 17.43 23.66
CA ILE A 407 9.16 17.98 24.93
C ILE A 407 7.94 18.70 25.54
N LEU A 408 7.23 18.04 26.45
CA LEU A 408 6.05 18.60 27.14
C LEU A 408 6.46 19.61 28.22
N HIS A 409 7.69 19.53 28.71
CA HIS A 409 8.27 20.46 29.67
C HIS A 409 9.67 20.84 29.18
N GLY A 410 9.86 22.12 28.84
CA GLY A 410 11.19 22.64 28.54
C GLY A 410 12.14 22.34 29.71
N PHE A 411 13.42 22.11 29.41
CA PHE A 411 14.45 21.94 30.43
C PHE A 411 14.32 23.06 31.46
N ALA A 412 13.84 22.72 32.67
CA ALA A 412 13.91 23.63 33.80
C ALA A 412 15.40 23.87 34.02
N GLN A 413 15.84 25.12 33.86
CA GLN A 413 17.18 25.53 34.21
C GLN A 413 17.39 25.21 35.69
N SER A 414 18.27 24.25 35.98
CA SER A 414 18.79 23.96 37.31
C SER A 414 20.16 24.58 37.48
#